data_AF-A0A6I9NJL7-F1
#
_entry.id   AF-A0A6I9NJL7-F1
#
_cell.length_a   1.000
_cell.length_b   1.000
_cell.length_c   1.000
_cell.angle_alpha   90.00
_cell.angle_beta   90.00
_cell.angle_gamma   90.00
#
_symmetry.space_group_name_H-M   'P 1'
#
loop_
_entity.id
_entity.type
_entity.pdbx_description
1 polymer ?
#
loop_
_entity_poly.entity_id
_entity_poly.type
_entity_poly.pdbx_seq_one_letter_code
_entity_poly.pdbx_strand_id
1 'polypeptide(L)'
;MTVMLTASNSTDSDISSFTLQAAVPKSVKLNMNAPSGDSLPARGAAKVTQMVVLNYQNKVNLKMKVRISYSSRGSTFQDTVQIDTFPGL
;
A
#
# COMPACT_ATOMS: atom_id res chain seq x y z
N MET A 1 -6.69 -10.12 10.45
CA MET A 1 -6.67 -10.23 8.97
C MET A 1 -5.30 -9.85 8.46
N THR A 2 -4.75 -10.62 7.53
CA THR A 2 -3.47 -10.30 6.88
C THR A 2 -3.75 -9.93 5.42
N VAL A 3 -3.22 -8.80 4.99
CA VAL A 3 -3.36 -8.27 3.63
C VAL A 3 -1.97 -8.15 3.02
N MET A 4 -1.82 -8.60 1.77
CA MET A 4 -0.60 -8.39 1.00
C MET A 4 -0.85 -7.30 -0.03
N LEU A 5 -0.19 -6.15 0.15
CA LEU A 5 -0.22 -5.07 -0.83
C LEU A 5 0.81 -5.38 -1.91
N THR A 6 0.40 -5.24 -3.17
CA THR A 6 1.27 -5.47 -4.33
C THR A 6 1.19 -4.26 -5.25
N ALA A 7 2.33 -3.64 -5.53
CA ALA A 7 2.45 -2.55 -6.48
C ALA A 7 3.22 -3.01 -7.73
N SER A 8 2.81 -2.50 -8.89
CA SER A 8 3.44 -2.75 -10.19
C SER A 8 3.37 -1.49 -11.04
N ASN A 9 4.37 -1.25 -11.88
CA ASN A 9 4.45 -0.08 -12.74
C ASN A 9 4.29 -0.48 -14.21
N SER A 10 3.16 -0.14 -14.84
CA SER A 10 2.92 -0.42 -16.26
C SER A 10 3.40 0.69 -17.20
N THR A 11 4.02 1.76 -16.68
CA THR A 11 4.52 2.87 -17.50
C THR A 11 5.87 2.55 -18.14
N ASP A 12 6.31 3.39 -19.06
CA ASP A 12 7.61 3.24 -19.76
C ASP A 12 8.81 3.80 -18.98
N SER A 13 8.62 4.31 -17.76
CA SER A 13 9.70 4.87 -16.95
C SER A 13 9.72 4.28 -15.56
N ASP A 14 10.92 4.10 -15.02
CA ASP A 14 11.11 3.59 -13.68
C ASP A 14 10.49 4.52 -12.63
N ILE A 15 10.05 3.89 -11.55
CA ILE A 15 9.58 4.53 -10.34
C ILE A 15 10.56 4.18 -9.22
N SER A 16 10.98 5.18 -8.46
CA SER A 16 11.87 5.04 -7.31
C SER A 16 11.25 5.65 -6.06
N SER A 17 11.88 5.40 -4.90
CA SER A 17 11.43 5.94 -3.61
C SER A 17 9.96 5.63 -3.33
N PHE A 18 9.47 4.49 -3.81
CA PHE A 18 8.09 4.05 -3.63
C PHE A 18 7.85 3.72 -2.16
N THR A 19 6.85 4.38 -1.58
CA THR A 19 6.44 4.17 -0.20
C THR A 19 4.93 4.02 -0.13
N LEU A 20 4.51 3.14 0.78
CA LEU A 20 3.11 2.90 1.08
C LEU A 20 2.90 3.11 2.58
N GLN A 21 1.98 4.00 2.90
CA GLN A 21 1.53 4.28 4.26
C GLN A 21 0.06 3.90 4.37
N ALA A 22 -0.35 3.37 5.52
CA ALA A 22 -1.73 3.04 5.79
C ALA A 22 -2.20 3.65 7.11
N ALA A 23 -3.47 4.01 7.15
CA ALA A 23 -4.18 4.42 8.35
C ALA A 23 -5.50 3.67 8.44
N VAL A 24 -5.91 3.32 9.67
CA VAL A 24 -7.12 2.56 9.97
C VAL A 24 -7.87 3.23 11.12
N PRO A 25 -9.16 2.91 11.34
CA PRO A 25 -9.89 3.35 12.52
C PRO A 25 -9.18 2.99 13.82
N LYS A 26 -9.35 3.79 14.87
CA LYS A 26 -8.72 3.57 16.19
C LYS A 26 -9.02 2.20 16.83
N SER A 27 -10.14 1.58 16.47
CA SER A 27 -10.54 0.25 16.93
C SER A 27 -9.76 -0.91 16.28
N VAL A 28 -8.94 -0.61 15.27
CA VAL A 28 -8.12 -1.57 14.52
C VAL A 28 -6.66 -1.26 14.78
N LYS A 29 -5.88 -2.28 15.17
CA LYS A 29 -4.43 -2.18 15.24
C LYS A 29 -3.82 -2.54 13.90
N LEU A 30 -3.00 -1.65 13.37
CA LEU A 30 -2.30 -1.80 12.09
C LEU A 30 -0.81 -2.04 12.34
N ASN A 31 -0.29 -3.14 11.80
CA ASN A 31 1.15 -3.40 11.71
C ASN A 31 1.54 -3.52 10.23
N MET A 32 2.47 -2.69 9.78
CA MET A 32 3.06 -2.79 8.44
C MET A 32 4.46 -3.38 8.55
N ASN A 33 4.71 -4.47 7.82
CA ASN A 33 6.05 -5.04 7.72
C ASN A 33 6.91 -4.20 6.76
N ALA A 34 8.22 -4.41 6.78
CA ALA A 34 9.12 -3.83 5.79
C ALA A 34 8.65 -4.22 4.37
N PRO A 35 8.67 -3.28 3.41
CA PRO A 35 8.40 -3.60 2.01
C PRO A 35 9.52 -4.46 1.42
N SER A 36 9.23 -5.21 0.36
CA SER A 36 10.25 -5.99 -0.36
C SER A 36 11.28 -5.13 -1.12
N GLY A 37 11.00 -3.84 -1.26
CA GLY A 37 11.83 -2.84 -1.92
C GLY A 37 11.06 -1.54 -2.15
N ASP A 38 11.70 -0.56 -2.76
CA ASP A 38 11.14 0.77 -3.04
C ASP A 38 11.27 1.19 -4.52
N SER A 39 11.73 0.28 -5.38
CA SER A 39 11.84 0.49 -6.83
C SER A 39 10.78 -0.30 -7.58
N LEU A 40 10.12 0.35 -8.54
CA LEU A 40 9.18 -0.27 -9.47
C LEU A 40 9.66 0.02 -10.90
N PRO A 41 10.43 -0.90 -11.50
CA PRO A 41 10.91 -0.76 -12.87
C PRO A 41 9.77 -0.66 -13.88
N ALA A 42 10.04 0.00 -15.00
CA ALA A 42 9.11 0.17 -16.11
C ALA A 42 8.56 -1.18 -16.63
N ARG A 43 7.40 -1.11 -17.30
CA ARG A 43 6.77 -2.24 -18.02
C ARG A 43 6.48 -3.47 -17.15
N GLY A 44 6.32 -3.29 -15.85
CA GLY A 44 5.92 -4.32 -14.91
C GLY A 44 7.01 -5.35 -14.62
N ALA A 45 8.28 -5.03 -14.87
CA ALA A 45 9.38 -5.99 -14.75
C ALA A 45 9.62 -6.49 -13.31
N ALA A 46 9.19 -5.72 -12.29
CA ALA A 46 9.18 -6.18 -10.91
C ALA A 46 7.97 -5.64 -10.13
N LYS A 47 7.77 -6.18 -8.93
CA LYS A 47 6.70 -5.80 -8.01
C LYS A 47 7.28 -5.47 -6.65
N VAL A 48 6.67 -4.50 -5.98
CA VAL A 48 6.89 -4.25 -4.56
C VAL A 48 5.75 -4.88 -3.79
N THR A 49 6.08 -5.67 -2.77
CA THR A 49 5.10 -6.30 -1.88
C THR A 49 5.31 -5.80 -0.46
N GLN A 50 4.21 -5.64 0.28
CA GLN A 50 4.26 -5.27 1.68
C GLN A 50 3.13 -5.95 2.44
N MET A 51 3.49 -6.70 3.48
CA MET A 51 2.51 -7.36 4.33
C MET A 51 1.96 -6.38 5.37
N VAL A 52 0.64 -6.39 5.51
CA VAL A 52 -0.10 -5.56 6.46
C VAL A 52 -0.97 -6.47 7.33
N VAL A 53 -0.78 -6.39 8.64
CA VAL A 53 -1.55 -7.15 9.62
C VAL A 53 -2.52 -6.22 10.34
N LEU A 54 -3.80 -6.58 10.29
CA LEU A 54 -4.92 -5.85 10.88
C LEU A 54 -5.54 -6.68 12.00
N ASN A 55 -5.49 -6.17 13.23
CA ASN A 55 -6.04 -6.83 14.40
C ASN A 55 -7.22 -6.04 14.96
N TYR A 56 -8.35 -6.72 15.16
CA TYR A 56 -9.59 -6.18 15.72
C TYR A 56 -10.29 -7.30 16.51
N GLN A 57 -11.03 -6.94 17.57
CA GLN A 57 -11.67 -7.92 18.48
C GLN A 57 -13.17 -8.12 18.23
N ASN A 58 -13.87 -7.10 17.72
CA ASN A 58 -15.32 -7.11 17.53
C ASN A 58 -15.67 -6.92 16.04
N LYS A 59 -16.96 -7.07 15.67
CA LYS A 59 -17.46 -6.62 14.37
C LYS A 59 -17.12 -5.14 14.20
N VAL A 60 -16.23 -4.84 13.26
CA VAL A 60 -15.78 -3.49 12.94
C VAL A 60 -16.09 -3.20 11.49
N ASN A 61 -16.58 -1.99 11.22
CA ASN A 61 -16.61 -1.48 9.85
C ASN A 61 -15.16 -1.14 9.46
N LEU A 62 -14.48 -2.13 8.89
CA LEU A 62 -13.08 -2.00 8.54
C LEU A 62 -12.93 -1.09 7.34
N LYS A 63 -12.21 0.00 7.53
CA LYS A 63 -11.80 0.93 6.48
C LYS A 63 -10.30 1.13 6.55
N MET A 64 -9.68 1.40 5.41
CA MET A 64 -8.25 1.72 5.35
C MET A 64 -8.05 2.91 4.43
N LYS A 65 -7.23 3.86 4.85
CA LYS A 65 -6.72 4.92 3.99
C LYS A 65 -5.28 4.61 3.65
N VAL A 66 -4.97 4.46 2.38
CA VAL A 66 -3.63 4.17 1.87
C VAL A 66 -3.10 5.42 1.19
N ARG A 67 -1.89 5.85 1.57
CA ARG A 67 -1.15 6.91 0.90
C ARG A 67 0.05 6.30 0.19
N ILE A 68 0.19 6.62 -1.08
CA ILE A 68 1.28 6.18 -1.93
C ILE A 68 2.12 7.41 -2.27
N SER A 69 3.44 7.29 -2.19
CA SER A 69 4.36 8.34 -2.62
C SER A 69 5.50 7.71 -3.41
N TYR A 70 5.89 8.34 -4.51
CA TYR A 70 6.97 7.82 -5.36
C TYR A 70 7.58 8.93 -6.21
N SER A 71 8.74 8.66 -6.81
CA SER A 71 9.40 9.55 -7.76
C SER A 71 9.45 8.91 -9.14
N SER A 72 9.17 9.68 -10.19
CA SER A 72 9.33 9.27 -11.58
C SER A 72 9.78 10.45 -12.43
N ARG A 73 10.78 10.22 -13.30
CA ARG A 73 11.35 11.24 -14.21
C ARG A 73 11.73 12.55 -13.49
N GLY A 74 12.28 12.44 -12.27
CA GLY A 74 12.70 13.59 -11.45
C GLY A 74 11.57 14.34 -10.74
N SER A 75 10.32 13.91 -10.89
CA SER A 75 9.17 14.49 -10.18
C SER A 75 8.68 13.55 -9.08
N THR A 76 8.20 14.12 -7.98
CA THR A 76 7.60 13.35 -6.87
C THR A 76 6.09 13.42 -6.95
N PHE A 77 5.46 12.26 -6.87
CA PHE A 77 4.03 12.07 -6.92
C PHE A 77 3.53 11.49 -5.60
N GLN A 78 2.29 11.85 -5.28
CA GLN A 78 1.64 11.35 -4.09
C GLN A 78 0.14 11.27 -4.32
N ASP A 79 -0.45 10.16 -3.87
CA ASP A 79 -1.88 9.93 -3.94
C ASP A 79 -2.38 9.27 -2.65
N THR A 80 -3.66 9.43 -2.36
CA THR A 80 -4.31 8.84 -1.19
C THR A 80 -5.66 8.27 -1.56
N VAL A 81 -5.83 6.98 -1.32
CA VAL A 81 -7.05 6.24 -1.61
C VAL A 81 -7.69 5.71 -0.34
N GLN A 82 -9.02 5.69 -0.30
CA GLN A 82 -9.79 5.05 0.75
C GLN A 82 -10.34 3.70 0.26
N ILE A 83 -10.12 2.67 1.07
CA ILE A 83 -10.64 1.33 0.89
C ILE A 83 -11.74 1.17 1.95
N ASP A 84 -12.98 1.22 1.50
CA ASP A 84 -14.15 1.15 2.36
C ASP A 84 -14.70 -0.28 2.53
N THR A 85 -14.26 -1.21 1.68
CA THR A 85 -14.80 -2.57 1.64
C THR A 85 -13.66 -3.58 1.66
N PHE A 86 -13.73 -4.54 2.59
CA PHE A 86 -12.81 -5.68 2.66
C PHE A 86 -13.61 -6.97 2.50
N PRO A 87 -13.19 -7.91 1.63
CA PRO A 87 -13.91 -9.17 1.46
C PRO A 87 -14.00 -9.96 2.77
N GLY A 88 -15.18 -10.47 3.09
CA GLY A 88 -15.41 -11.29 4.29
C GLY A 88 -15.67 -10.51 5.60
N LEU A 89 -15.92 -9.20 5.50
CA LEU A 89 -16.34 -8.33 6.61
C LEU A 89 -17.62 -7.56 6.28
#